data_AF-A0A117M088-F1
#
_entry.id   AF-A0A117M088-F1
#
_cell.length_a   1.000
_cell.length_b   1.000
_cell.length_c   1.000
_cell.angle_alpha   90.00
_cell.angle_beta   90.00
_cell.angle_gamma   90.00
#
_symmetry.space_group_name_H-M   'P 1'
#
loop_
_entity.id
_entity.type
_entity.pdbx_description
1 polymer ?
#
loop_
_entity_poly.entity_id
_entity_poly.type
_entity_poly.pdbx_seq_one_letter_code
_entity_poly.pdbx_strand_id
1 'polypeptide(L)'
;MNSIIKKDSNETFFSLKEGSNYKIMMTYDREEVVEFEQFKRITQVLNDSDYKFVTINQRIVNKNTIIDISPTNDKTEKEKEIIRKNPQEVLVDDGKGNPIKVSEILKK
;
A
#
# COMPACT_ATOMS: atom_id res chain seq x y z
N MET A 1 37.81 -36.54 -4.84
CA MET A 1 36.43 -36.16 -5.19
C MET A 1 36.11 -34.91 -4.41
N ASN A 2 36.23 -33.73 -5.03
CA ASN A 2 35.96 -32.45 -4.35
C ASN A 2 34.50 -32.10 -4.59
N SER A 3 33.70 -32.19 -3.53
CA SER A 3 32.31 -31.74 -3.53
C SER A 3 32.28 -30.23 -3.76
N ILE A 4 31.72 -29.82 -4.90
CA ILE A 4 31.39 -28.44 -5.20
C ILE A 4 30.28 -28.05 -4.23
N ILE A 5 30.61 -27.25 -3.22
CA ILE A 5 29.62 -26.56 -2.39
C ILE A 5 28.99 -25.49 -3.29
N LYS A 6 27.85 -25.83 -3.91
CA LYS A 6 26.96 -24.82 -4.48
C LYS A 6 26.36 -24.06 -3.31
N LYS A 7 26.83 -22.83 -3.13
CA LYS A 7 26.22 -21.86 -2.24
C LYS A 7 24.90 -21.45 -2.90
N ASP A 8 23.77 -21.95 -2.41
CA ASP A 8 22.45 -21.49 -2.83
C ASP A 8 22.27 -20.04 -2.38
N SER A 9 22.77 -19.10 -3.18
CA SER A 9 22.69 -17.66 -2.94
C SER A 9 21.39 -17.08 -3.51
N ASN A 10 20.25 -17.59 -3.05
CA ASN A 10 18.94 -17.00 -3.33
C ASN A 10 18.31 -16.44 -2.05
N GLU A 11 19.14 -15.79 -1.21
CA GLU A 11 18.65 -14.87 -0.18
C GLU A 11 17.95 -13.72 -0.91
N THR A 12 16.63 -13.85 -1.05
CA THR A 12 15.79 -12.80 -1.59
C THR A 12 15.77 -11.69 -0.54
N PHE A 13 16.60 -10.67 -0.72
CA PHE A 13 16.86 -9.61 0.27
C PHE A 13 15.61 -8.80 0.66
N PHE A 14 14.50 -8.94 -0.10
CA PHE A 14 13.19 -8.40 0.21
C PHE A 14 12.08 -9.39 -0.18
N SER A 15 11.23 -9.80 0.77
CA SER A 15 9.99 -10.50 0.44
C SER A 15 8.95 -9.47 -0.03
N LEU A 16 8.87 -9.25 -1.35
CA LEU A 16 7.81 -8.44 -1.93
C LEU A 16 6.47 -9.11 -1.68
N LYS A 17 5.56 -8.40 -1.01
CA LYS A 17 4.19 -8.88 -0.77
C LYS A 17 3.26 -8.36 -1.87
N GLU A 18 3.04 -9.19 -2.88
CA GLU A 18 2.07 -8.88 -3.94
C GLU A 18 0.66 -8.74 -3.34
N GLY A 19 -0.17 -7.85 -3.91
CA GLY A 19 -1.52 -7.58 -3.40
C GLY A 19 -1.58 -6.80 -2.08
N SER A 20 -0.47 -6.23 -1.63
CA SER A 20 -0.42 -5.29 -0.50
C SER A 20 -0.13 -3.87 -0.98
N ASN A 21 -0.59 -2.88 -0.23
CA ASN A 21 -0.14 -1.51 -0.38
C ASN A 21 1.23 -1.34 0.28
N TYR A 22 1.92 -0.27 -0.09
CA TYR A 22 3.22 0.08 0.48
C TYR A 22 3.17 1.49 1.05
N LYS A 23 3.73 1.65 2.24
CA LYS A 23 3.92 2.92 2.90
C LYS A 23 5.30 3.45 2.59
N ILE A 24 5.38 4.70 2.18
CA ILE A 24 6.63 5.40 1.90
C ILE A 24 6.78 6.48 2.98
N MET A 25 7.82 6.34 3.79
CA MET A 25 8.15 7.29 4.85
C MET A 25 9.22 8.28 4.39
N MET A 26 9.01 9.55 4.70
CA MET A 26 9.92 10.63 4.36
C MET A 26 10.43 11.36 5.60
N THR A 27 11.59 12.03 5.47
CA THR A 27 12.28 12.80 6.53
C THR A 27 11.49 13.91 7.24
N TYR A 28 10.33 14.30 6.71
CA TYR A 28 9.49 15.37 7.28
C TYR A 28 8.24 14.81 8.00
N ASP A 29 8.36 13.61 8.61
CA ASP A 29 7.25 12.86 9.22
C ASP A 29 6.03 12.71 8.29
N ARG A 30 6.30 12.60 6.99
CA ARG A 30 5.27 12.40 5.97
C ARG A 30 5.24 10.96 5.52
N GLU A 31 4.04 10.45 5.41
CA GLU A 31 3.74 9.11 4.95
C GLU A 31 2.82 9.17 3.74
N GLU A 32 3.13 8.39 2.71
CA GLU A 32 2.28 8.21 1.54
C GLU A 32 2.04 6.71 1.36
N VAL A 33 0.79 6.32 1.09
CA VAL A 33 0.42 4.93 0.81
C VAL A 33 0.19 4.80 -0.68
N VAL A 34 0.84 3.80 -1.29
CA VAL A 34 0.78 3.53 -2.73
C VAL A 34 0.44 2.08 -3.01
N GLU A 35 -0.14 1.82 -4.17
CA GLU A 35 -0.40 0.46 -4.66
C GLU A 35 0.91 -0.25 -5.04
N PHE A 36 0.91 -1.59 -5.03
CA PHE A 36 2.08 -2.40 -5.38
C PHE A 36 2.72 -2.04 -6.73
N GLU A 37 1.89 -1.77 -7.76
CA GLU A 37 2.40 -1.40 -9.09
C GLU A 37 3.05 -0.01 -9.13
N GLN A 38 2.60 0.92 -8.28
CA GLN A 38 3.27 2.21 -8.11
C GLN A 38 4.59 2.03 -7.36
N PHE A 39 4.61 1.20 -6.31
CA PHE A 39 5.82 0.83 -5.58
C PHE A 39 6.92 0.27 -6.51
N LYS A 40 6.59 -0.66 -7.42
CA LYS A 40 7.54 -1.21 -8.39
C LYS A 40 8.21 -0.11 -9.23
N ARG A 41 7.42 0.84 -9.74
CA ARG A 41 7.95 1.96 -10.54
C ARG A 41 8.82 2.89 -9.69
N ILE A 42 8.41 3.18 -8.46
CA ILE A 42 9.17 4.04 -7.54
C ILE A 42 10.53 3.41 -7.25
N THR A 43 10.57 2.13 -6.86
CA THR A 43 11.83 1.44 -6.53
C THR A 43 12.80 1.34 -7.71
N GLN A 44 12.28 1.17 -8.94
CA GLN A 44 13.11 1.25 -10.14
C GLN A 44 13.78 2.63 -10.29
N VAL A 45 13.03 3.72 -10.08
CA VAL A 45 13.57 5.09 -10.15
C VAL A 45 14.54 5.39 -9.00
N LEU A 46 14.33 4.83 -7.81
CA LEU A 46 15.22 5.04 -6.67
C LEU A 46 16.60 4.42 -6.89
N ASN A 47 16.66 3.26 -7.55
CA ASN A 47 17.90 2.56 -7.88
C ASN A 47 18.66 3.19 -9.06
N ASP A 48 18.02 4.09 -9.82
CA ASP A 48 18.63 4.78 -10.94
C ASP A 48 19.33 6.07 -10.47
N SER A 49 20.63 6.21 -10.79
CA SER A 49 21.45 7.36 -10.40
C SER A 49 21.03 8.67 -11.06
N ASP A 50 20.43 8.61 -12.25
CA ASP A 50 20.19 9.78 -13.09
C ASP A 50 18.98 10.59 -12.62
N TYR A 51 18.08 9.95 -11.87
CA TYR A 51 16.90 10.59 -11.31
C TYR A 51 17.15 11.11 -9.90
N LYS A 52 16.84 12.38 -9.66
CA LYS A 52 16.86 13.01 -8.33
C LYS A 52 15.49 13.15 -7.69
N PHE A 53 14.44 13.08 -8.50
CA PHE A 53 13.07 13.28 -8.09
C PHE A 53 12.21 12.10 -8.52
N VAL A 54 11.21 11.76 -7.71
CA VAL A 54 10.21 10.74 -8.01
C VAL A 54 8.82 11.31 -7.72
N THR A 55 7.85 10.96 -8.55
CA THR A 55 6.46 11.34 -8.31
C THR A 55 5.77 10.25 -7.50
N ILE A 56 5.24 10.61 -6.34
CA ILE A 56 4.47 9.75 -5.46
C ILE A 56 3.07 10.35 -5.34
N ASN A 57 2.04 9.59 -5.74
CA ASN A 57 0.68 10.09 -5.88
C ASN A 57 0.63 11.35 -6.76
N GLN A 58 0.27 12.51 -6.21
CA GLN A 58 0.21 13.79 -6.92
C GLN A 58 1.37 14.74 -6.57
N ARG A 59 2.46 14.22 -5.98
CA ARG A 59 3.57 15.02 -5.44
C ARG A 59 4.90 14.60 -6.02
N ILE A 60 5.76 15.58 -6.28
CA ILE A 60 7.15 15.37 -6.65
C ILE A 60 8.00 15.45 -5.39
N VAL A 61 8.76 14.40 -5.10
CA VAL A 61 9.63 14.32 -3.93
C VAL A 61 11.07 14.05 -4.34
N ASN A 62 12.02 14.55 -3.56
CA ASN A 62 13.43 14.23 -3.76
C ASN A 62 13.70 12.81 -3.23
N LYS A 63 14.35 11.95 -4.04
CA LYS A 63 14.57 10.54 -3.65
C LYS A 63 15.35 10.38 -2.33
N ASN A 64 16.24 11.32 -2.03
CA ASN A 64 17.06 11.30 -0.80
C ASN A 64 16.25 11.59 0.47
N THR A 65 15.00 12.02 0.33
CA THR A 65 14.13 12.29 1.48
C THR A 65 13.33 11.07 1.91
N ILE A 66 13.34 10.00 1.13
CA ILE A 66 12.68 8.73 1.46
C ILE A 66 13.58 7.96 2.42
N ILE A 67 13.04 7.60 3.58
CA ILE A 67 13.75 6.88 4.63
C ILE A 67 13.45 5.38 4.57
N ASP A 68 12.17 5.05 4.42
CA ASP A 68 11.69 3.67 4.46
C ASP A 68 10.57 3.44 3.44
N ILE A 69 10.52 2.23 2.90
CA ILE A 69 9.42 1.74 2.09
C ILE A 69 9.06 0.34 2.58
N SER A 70 7.86 0.20 3.14
CA SER A 70 7.43 -1.03 3.79
C SER A 70 6.01 -1.42 3.37
N PRO A 71 5.67 -2.72 3.32
CA PRO A 71 4.31 -3.16 3.06
C PRO A 71 3.38 -2.71 4.20
N THR A 72 2.15 -2.33 3.87
CA THR A 72 1.14 -1.89 4.84
C THR A 72 -0.24 -2.46 4.50
N ASN A 73 -1.09 -2.58 5.53
CA ASN A 73 -2.52 -2.87 5.38
C ASN A 73 -3.35 -1.58 5.23
N ASP A 74 -2.71 -0.41 5.26
CA ASP A 74 -3.37 0.87 5.05
C ASP A 74 -3.92 0.96 3.63
N LYS A 75 -5.07 1.61 3.52
CA LYS A 75 -5.73 1.83 2.23
C LYS A 75 -5.21 3.09 1.58
N THR A 76 -5.08 3.07 0.27
CA THR A 76 -4.83 4.27 -0.54
C THR A 76 -6.02 5.23 -0.49
N GLU A 77 -5.81 6.50 -0.83
CA GLU A 77 -6.91 7.47 -0.92
C GLU A 77 -7.99 7.06 -1.92
N LYS A 78 -7.60 6.43 -3.05
CA LYS A 78 -8.54 5.88 -4.04
C LYS A 78 -9.43 4.80 -3.43
N GLU A 79 -8.84 3.87 -2.68
CA GLU A 79 -9.59 2.79 -2.02
C GLU A 79 -10.50 3.33 -0.91
N LYS A 80 -10.04 4.32 -0.14
CA LYS A 80 -10.87 5.01 0.85
C LYS A 80 -12.07 5.68 0.19
N GLU A 81 -11.88 6.32 -0.96
CA GLU A 81 -12.96 6.96 -1.71
C GLU A 81 -13.98 5.94 -2.24
N ILE A 82 -13.52 4.80 -2.77
CA ILE A 82 -14.39 3.70 -3.22
C ILE A 82 -15.24 3.18 -2.06
N ILE A 83 -14.66 2.99 -0.88
CA ILE A 83 -15.38 2.54 0.32
C ILE A 83 -16.40 3.58 0.79
N ARG A 84 -16.06 4.87 0.72
CA ARG A 84 -17.01 5.94 1.05
C ARG A 84 -18.19 6.00 0.09
N LYS A 85 -17.96 5.72 -1.20
CA LYS A 85 -19.01 5.71 -2.23
C LYS A 85 -19.85 4.44 -2.20
N ASN A 86 -19.26 3.32 -1.79
CA ASN A 86 -19.91 2.02 -1.64
C ASN A 86 -19.71 1.48 -0.22
N PRO A 87 -20.32 2.10 0.80
CA PRO A 87 -20.33 1.51 2.13
C PRO A 87 -21.05 0.17 1.99
N GLN A 88 -20.35 -0.94 2.22
CA GLN A 88 -21.01 -2.23 2.35
C GLN A 88 -22.14 -2.03 3.36
N GLU A 89 -23.39 -2.19 2.92
CA GLU A 89 -24.56 -2.02 3.76
C GLU A 89 -24.44 -3.04 4.90
N VAL A 90 -24.10 -2.57 6.09
CA VAL A 90 -24.08 -3.42 7.27
C VAL A 90 -25.53 -3.82 7.54
N LEU A 91 -25.80 -5.12 7.52
CA LEU A 91 -27.10 -5.64 7.95
C LEU A 91 -27.13 -5.59 9.47
N VAL A 92 -28.07 -4.83 10.02
CA VAL A 92 -28.34 -4.73 11.45
C VAL A 92 -29.68 -5.37 11.75
N ASP A 93 -29.75 -6.06 12.87
CA ASP A 93 -30.98 -6.68 13.34
C ASP A 93 -32.00 -5.60 13.74
N ASP A 94 -33.23 -5.72 13.24
CA ASP A 94 -34.36 -4.84 13.53
C ASP A 94 -34.96 -5.00 14.95
N GLY A 95 -34.36 -5.85 15.77
CA GLY A 95 -34.88 -6.26 17.07
C GLY A 95 -35.94 -7.35 16.98
N LYS A 96 -36.21 -7.86 15.77
CA LYS A 96 -37.13 -8.98 15.48
C LYS A 96 -36.42 -10.10 14.70
N GLY A 97 -35.10 -10.02 14.54
CA GLY A 97 -34.30 -11.02 13.84
C GLY A 97 -34.22 -10.82 12.33
N ASN A 98 -34.72 -9.70 11.77
CA ASN A 98 -34.62 -9.44 10.34
C ASN A 98 -33.41 -8.53 10.04
N PRO A 99 -32.63 -8.85 8.99
CA PRO A 99 -31.56 -7.96 8.55
C PRO A 99 -32.13 -6.71 7.89
N ILE A 100 -31.83 -5.54 8.44
CA ILE A 100 -32.16 -4.23 7.88
C ILE A 100 -30.88 -3.50 7.46
N LYS A 101 -30.95 -2.76 6.35
CA LYS A 101 -29.86 -1.92 5.86
C LYS A 101 -29.72 -0.69 6.75
N VAL A 102 -28.50 -0.30 7.16
CA VAL A 102 -28.27 0.92 7.96
C VAL A 102 -28.91 2.18 7.32
N SER A 103 -28.97 2.24 5.99
CA SER A 103 -29.57 3.34 5.22
C SER A 103 -31.08 3.52 5.48
N GLU A 104 -31.79 2.47 5.90
CA GLU A 104 -33.22 2.52 6.24
C GLU A 104 -33.47 3.01 7.67
N ILE A 105 -32.51 2.82 8.58
CA ILE A 105 -32.59 3.29 9.97
C ILE A 105 -32.33 4.79 10.06
N LEU A 106 -31.34 5.31 9.32
CA LEU A 106 -30.95 6.72 9.36
C LEU A 106 -31.96 7.69 8.70
N LYS A 107 -33.00 7.16 8.03
CA LYS A 107 -34.05 7.96 7.37
C LYS A 107 -35.27 8.24 8.28
N LYS A 108 -35.28 7.72 9.50
CA LYS A 108 -36.32 7.98 10.52
C LYS A 108 -35.88 9.06 11.48
#